data_AF-K2FVC2-F1
#
_entry.id   AF-K2FVC2-F1
#
_cell.length_a   1.000
_cell.length_b   1.000
_cell.length_c   1.000
_cell.angle_alpha   90.00
_cell.angle_beta   90.00
_cell.angle_gamma   90.00
#
_symmetry.space_group_name_H-M   'P 1'
#
loop_
_entity.id
_entity.type
_entity.pdbx_description
1 polymer ?
#
loop_
_entity_poly.entity_id
_entity_poly.type
_entity_poly.pdbx_seq_one_letter_code
_entity_poly.pdbx_strand_id
1 'polypeptide(L)'
;MEKQPKFIKDFSKEQSKDERNFAAFEISQKRKENFAVKEKMSARESEIKEKLAVIDALKEQLKDLSENGVKRLLNYFKIKNLRSELQGENFALDTAKREIVLPPDMEAPKKILDKFYDEQKRKWSRAEYSKEDIQEYFSEEHLASLSIEEYTLLLERFPSEMVAHVTRQGIRDHVGHFYHTAGQGEYANGFTRILEDGRLRSPLGVQLVENEKERALVEYLHLESYESREEALKEIRFITEEKAGDSGGYTDKMAIHFATEEVADCYYGSEKGNEIFIAYPSAYVASQYYFSGQLNQDGGGYWNDQWVWANEEKGMDINAGVIFIPEETRVSRENGSRYEIDSSGNPIANIELQTTIRRVVDAPDFLEFADEVKAISGKKTGDSYSPVLEEKLKPYREKLERAFGINEKRLQDAIFDYNNLCSFAIRKEEEARGEEPGFFNMKKSIESALQGEGIFFREADDNITAKEFWEAYFNNNPSVRPSKVVYYKGSSPTAALWKWKRENGLNKKANDKQIGFPERSINRDDPRATAGVGRFKELAENVINNYFDNLEGGV
;
A
#
# COMPACT_ATOMS: atom_id res chain seq x y z
N MET A 1 -19.31 -17.56 7.19
CA MET A 1 -18.58 -17.62 8.48
C MET A 1 -17.18 -17.13 8.16
N GLU A 2 -16.69 -16.13 8.87
CA GLU A 2 -15.38 -15.56 8.58
C GLU A 2 -14.31 -16.61 8.82
N LYS A 3 -13.43 -16.82 7.83
CA LYS A 3 -12.39 -17.84 7.88
C LYS A 3 -11.32 -17.34 8.84
N GLN A 4 -11.25 -17.91 10.03
CA GLN A 4 -10.26 -17.48 11.03
C GLN A 4 -8.83 -17.84 10.58
N PRO A 5 -7.85 -16.92 10.76
CA PRO A 5 -6.46 -17.14 10.42
C PRO A 5 -5.89 -18.39 11.09
N LYS A 6 -4.95 -19.05 10.41
CA LYS A 6 -4.33 -20.28 10.89
C LYS A 6 -3.63 -20.08 12.24
N PHE A 7 -2.87 -18.99 12.39
CA PHE A 7 -2.13 -18.69 13.62
C PHE A 7 -3.05 -18.49 14.84
N ILE A 8 -4.22 -17.86 14.68
CA ILE A 8 -5.21 -17.75 15.77
C ILE A 8 -5.77 -19.13 16.15
N LYS A 9 -6.03 -19.99 15.15
CA LYS A 9 -6.49 -21.36 15.42
C LYS A 9 -5.45 -22.16 16.16
N ASP A 10 -4.18 -22.04 15.80
CA ASP A 10 -3.09 -22.78 16.42
C ASP A 10 -2.80 -22.24 17.83
N PHE A 11 -2.73 -20.92 18.01
CA PHE A 11 -2.70 -20.27 19.32
C PHE A 11 -3.82 -20.75 20.25
N SER A 12 -5.07 -20.80 19.77
CA SER A 12 -6.20 -21.27 20.60
C SER A 12 -6.11 -22.75 20.99
N LYS A 13 -5.43 -23.60 20.20
CA LYS A 13 -5.21 -25.01 20.56
C LYS A 13 -4.21 -25.13 21.71
N GLU A 14 -3.19 -24.30 21.69
CA GLU A 14 -2.07 -24.36 22.63
C GLU A 14 -2.38 -23.60 23.92
N GLN A 15 -2.86 -22.37 23.81
CA GLN A 15 -2.97 -21.42 24.92
C GLN A 15 -4.38 -21.33 25.51
N SER A 16 -5.41 -21.89 24.86
CA SER A 16 -6.81 -21.77 25.30
C SER A 16 -7.61 -23.06 25.05
N LYS A 17 -6.98 -24.21 25.26
CA LYS A 17 -7.55 -25.54 25.03
C LYS A 17 -8.87 -25.77 25.77
N ASP A 18 -8.95 -25.36 27.04
CA ASP A 18 -10.15 -25.57 27.86
C ASP A 18 -11.32 -24.71 27.39
N GLU A 19 -11.08 -23.43 27.10
CA GLU A 19 -12.08 -22.53 26.53
C GLU A 19 -12.57 -23.01 25.17
N ARG A 20 -11.66 -23.50 24.33
CA ARG A 20 -11.99 -24.10 23.03
C ARG A 20 -12.90 -25.32 23.19
N ASN A 21 -12.58 -26.20 24.13
CA ASN A 21 -13.39 -27.37 24.43
C ASN A 21 -14.77 -26.97 24.97
N PHE A 22 -14.83 -25.96 25.82
CA PHE A 22 -16.08 -25.41 26.35
C PHE A 22 -16.96 -24.83 25.23
N ALA A 23 -16.42 -23.96 24.37
CA ALA A 23 -17.14 -23.40 23.24
C ALA A 23 -17.63 -24.50 22.27
N ALA A 24 -16.80 -25.51 21.99
CA ALA A 24 -17.19 -26.66 21.17
C ALA A 24 -18.33 -27.47 21.80
N PHE A 25 -18.30 -27.65 23.13
CA PHE A 25 -19.39 -28.29 23.88
C PHE A 25 -20.69 -27.49 23.78
N GLU A 26 -20.66 -26.18 24.03
CA GLU A 26 -21.85 -25.33 23.92
C GLU A 26 -22.45 -25.33 22.50
N ILE A 27 -21.61 -25.22 21.48
CA ILE A 27 -22.03 -25.33 20.08
C ILE A 27 -22.69 -26.69 19.80
N SER A 28 -22.13 -27.77 20.34
CA SER A 28 -22.69 -29.12 20.20
C SER A 28 -24.06 -29.23 20.85
N GLN A 29 -24.24 -28.68 22.06
CA GLN A 29 -25.54 -28.66 22.74
C GLN A 29 -26.58 -27.87 21.94
N LYS A 30 -26.23 -26.66 21.47
CA LYS A 30 -27.15 -25.85 20.65
C LYS A 30 -27.52 -26.52 19.33
N ARG A 31 -26.58 -27.23 18.69
CA ARG A 31 -26.88 -28.03 17.51
C ARG A 31 -27.84 -29.18 17.83
N LYS A 32 -27.66 -29.89 18.95
CA LYS A 32 -28.58 -30.96 19.38
C LYS A 32 -29.98 -30.43 19.65
N GLU A 33 -30.11 -29.30 20.34
CA GLU A 33 -31.38 -28.59 20.53
C GLU A 33 -32.06 -28.30 19.18
N ASN A 34 -31.31 -27.73 18.23
CA ASN A 34 -31.81 -27.43 16.88
C ASN A 34 -32.23 -28.68 16.10
N PHE A 35 -31.48 -29.78 16.20
CA PHE A 35 -31.85 -31.05 15.57
C PHE A 35 -33.15 -31.60 16.14
N ALA A 36 -33.32 -31.57 17.47
CA ALA A 36 -34.56 -32.02 18.10
C ALA A 36 -35.77 -31.15 17.68
N VAL A 37 -35.60 -29.84 17.53
CA VAL A 37 -36.63 -28.95 16.99
C VAL A 37 -36.96 -29.31 15.53
N LYS A 38 -35.94 -29.56 14.70
CA LYS A 38 -36.13 -29.95 13.30
C LYS A 38 -36.86 -31.28 13.16
N GLU A 39 -36.54 -32.27 14.00
CA GLU A 39 -37.26 -33.56 14.02
C GLU A 39 -38.72 -33.37 14.39
N LYS A 40 -39.02 -32.56 15.42
CA LYS A 40 -40.41 -32.22 15.79
C LYS A 40 -41.16 -31.54 14.64
N MET A 41 -40.51 -30.60 13.93
CA MET A 41 -41.11 -29.96 12.75
C MET A 41 -41.39 -30.98 11.64
N SER A 42 -40.44 -31.86 11.33
CA SER A 42 -40.60 -32.85 10.27
C SER A 42 -41.65 -33.92 10.60
N ALA A 43 -41.74 -34.36 11.86
CA ALA A 43 -42.78 -35.26 12.33
C ALA A 43 -44.16 -34.62 12.18
N ARG A 44 -44.27 -33.34 12.52
CA ARG A 44 -45.50 -32.57 12.39
C ARG A 44 -45.91 -32.30 10.94
N GLU A 45 -44.97 -32.00 10.06
CA GLU A 45 -45.24 -31.87 8.62
C GLU A 45 -45.77 -33.20 8.05
N SER A 46 -45.19 -34.33 8.47
CA SER A 46 -45.69 -35.66 8.12
C SER A 46 -47.09 -35.90 8.67
N GLU A 47 -47.36 -35.56 9.94
CA GLU A 47 -48.69 -35.68 10.54
C GLU A 47 -49.73 -34.84 9.79
N ILE A 48 -49.43 -33.57 9.50
CA ILE A 48 -50.32 -32.69 8.72
C ILE A 48 -50.60 -33.30 7.33
N LYS A 49 -49.58 -33.85 6.67
CA LYS A 49 -49.71 -34.46 5.35
C LYS A 49 -50.57 -35.72 5.38
N GLU A 50 -50.39 -36.58 6.38
CA GLU A 50 -51.22 -37.77 6.60
C GLU A 50 -52.67 -37.39 6.87
N LYS A 51 -52.90 -36.40 7.75
CA LYS A 51 -54.24 -35.89 8.08
C LYS A 51 -54.94 -35.31 6.85
N LEU A 52 -54.23 -34.56 6.01
CA LEU A 52 -54.77 -34.07 4.74
C LEU A 52 -55.16 -35.21 3.79
N ALA A 53 -54.31 -36.23 3.65
CA ALA A 53 -54.61 -37.39 2.81
C ALA A 53 -55.85 -38.16 3.29
N VAL A 54 -56.00 -38.34 4.60
CA VAL A 54 -57.20 -38.97 5.20
C VAL A 54 -58.45 -38.12 4.95
N ILE A 55 -58.37 -36.80 5.16
CA ILE A 55 -59.47 -35.87 4.91
C ILE A 55 -59.91 -35.91 3.44
N ASP A 56 -58.96 -35.94 2.51
CA ASP A 56 -59.26 -35.97 1.07
C ASP A 56 -59.91 -37.30 0.67
N ALA A 57 -59.42 -38.43 1.20
CA ALA A 57 -60.05 -39.73 0.99
C ALA A 57 -61.48 -39.79 1.56
N LEU A 58 -61.71 -39.26 2.76
CA LEU A 58 -63.05 -39.18 3.37
C LEU A 58 -64.01 -38.29 2.56
N LYS A 59 -63.52 -37.16 2.02
CA LYS A 59 -64.31 -36.29 1.12
C LYS A 59 -64.69 -37.01 -0.16
N GLU A 60 -63.78 -37.77 -0.75
CA GLU A 60 -64.03 -38.52 -1.99
C GLU A 60 -65.06 -39.65 -1.77
N GLN A 61 -64.94 -40.40 -0.67
CA GLN A 61 -65.95 -41.39 -0.27
C GLN A 61 -67.33 -40.76 0.01
N LEU A 62 -67.35 -39.59 0.67
CA LEU A 62 -68.58 -38.84 0.88
C LEU A 62 -69.22 -38.39 -0.43
N LYS A 63 -68.41 -37.97 -1.40
CA LYS A 63 -68.86 -37.55 -2.73
C LYS A 63 -69.53 -38.72 -3.47
N ASP A 64 -68.85 -39.86 -3.60
CA ASP A 64 -69.38 -41.07 -4.27
C ASP A 64 -70.70 -41.56 -3.64
N LEU A 65 -70.78 -41.60 -2.30
CA LEU A 65 -71.98 -42.01 -1.59
C LEU A 65 -73.14 -41.00 -1.68
N SER A 66 -72.85 -39.74 -2.05
CA SER A 66 -73.83 -38.65 -2.10
C SER A 66 -74.38 -38.34 -3.49
N GLU A 67 -73.73 -38.82 -4.56
CA GLU A 67 -74.08 -38.52 -5.96
C GLU A 67 -75.36 -39.21 -6.46
N ASN A 68 -75.89 -40.20 -5.74
CA ASN A 68 -77.08 -40.95 -6.15
C ASN A 68 -78.20 -40.93 -5.08
N GLY A 69 -79.36 -40.35 -5.41
CA GLY A 69 -80.45 -40.08 -4.46
C GLY A 69 -80.98 -41.30 -3.68
N VAL A 70 -81.00 -42.48 -4.30
CA VAL A 70 -81.43 -43.74 -3.65
C VAL A 70 -80.31 -44.33 -2.77
N LYS A 71 -79.04 -44.27 -3.21
CA LYS A 71 -77.89 -44.71 -2.40
C LYS A 71 -77.70 -43.86 -1.15
N ARG A 72 -78.03 -42.56 -1.21
CA ARG A 72 -77.94 -41.61 -0.10
C ARG A 72 -78.90 -41.95 1.04
N LEU A 73 -80.10 -42.44 0.72
CA LEU A 73 -81.11 -42.88 1.69
C LEU A 73 -80.73 -44.21 2.35
N LEU A 74 -80.24 -45.19 1.57
CA LEU A 74 -79.79 -46.50 2.08
C LEU A 74 -78.52 -46.41 2.95
N ASN A 75 -77.64 -45.44 2.67
CA ASN A 75 -76.36 -45.29 3.37
C ASN A 75 -76.36 -44.14 4.39
N TYR A 76 -77.52 -43.67 4.85
CA TYR A 76 -77.65 -42.52 5.76
C TYR A 76 -76.74 -42.61 7.00
N PHE A 77 -76.74 -43.75 7.71
CA PHE A 77 -75.88 -43.94 8.89
C PHE A 77 -74.38 -43.95 8.55
N LYS A 78 -74.02 -44.47 7.37
CA LYS A 78 -72.63 -44.50 6.89
C LYS A 78 -72.14 -43.10 6.52
N ILE A 79 -72.98 -42.30 5.86
CA ILE A 79 -72.71 -40.88 5.55
C ILE A 79 -72.58 -40.07 6.85
N LYS A 80 -73.45 -40.33 7.85
CA LYS A 80 -73.38 -39.67 9.16
C LYS A 80 -72.06 -39.99 9.89
N ASN A 81 -71.63 -41.25 9.87
CA ASN A 81 -70.35 -41.67 10.46
C ASN A 81 -69.17 -41.02 9.74
N LEU A 82 -69.12 -41.06 8.40
CA LEU A 82 -68.06 -40.42 7.61
C LEU A 82 -67.98 -38.90 7.84
N ARG A 83 -69.12 -38.23 8.02
CA ARG A 83 -69.12 -36.80 8.40
C ARG A 83 -68.57 -36.55 9.80
N SER A 84 -68.88 -37.42 10.75
CA SER A 84 -68.34 -37.35 12.11
C SER A 84 -66.83 -37.58 12.13
N GLU A 85 -66.33 -38.55 11.37
CA GLU A 85 -64.91 -38.83 11.19
C GLU A 85 -64.20 -37.65 10.50
N LEU A 86 -64.78 -37.13 9.42
CA LEU A 86 -64.28 -35.94 8.73
C LEU A 86 -64.20 -34.73 9.67
N GLN A 87 -65.19 -34.54 10.55
CA GLN A 87 -65.19 -33.45 11.52
C GLN A 87 -64.09 -33.66 12.59
N GLY A 88 -63.90 -34.90 13.05
CA GLY A 88 -62.82 -35.25 13.97
C GLY A 88 -61.43 -35.03 13.38
N GLU A 89 -61.22 -35.44 12.13
CA GLU A 89 -59.94 -35.25 11.44
C GLU A 89 -59.66 -33.78 11.10
N ASN A 90 -60.69 -33.01 10.72
CA ASN A 90 -60.53 -31.55 10.56
C ASN A 90 -60.15 -30.87 11.87
N PHE A 91 -60.72 -31.28 13.02
CA PHE A 91 -60.34 -30.75 14.33
C PHE A 91 -58.90 -31.13 14.71
N ALA A 92 -58.48 -32.36 14.43
CA ALA A 92 -57.10 -32.81 14.64
C ALA A 92 -56.11 -32.03 13.75
N LEU A 93 -56.44 -31.80 12.47
CA LEU A 93 -55.65 -30.99 11.56
C LEU A 93 -55.52 -29.53 12.05
N ASP A 94 -56.62 -28.95 12.54
CA ASP A 94 -56.61 -27.58 13.07
C ASP A 94 -55.74 -27.47 14.32
N THR A 95 -55.77 -28.49 15.18
CA THR A 95 -54.90 -28.59 16.36
C THR A 95 -53.43 -28.72 15.96
N ALA A 96 -53.13 -29.64 15.03
CA ALA A 96 -51.80 -29.82 14.46
C ALA A 96 -51.31 -28.60 13.67
N LYS A 97 -52.17 -27.67 13.24
CA LYS A 97 -51.77 -26.39 12.63
C LYS A 97 -51.54 -25.27 13.64
N ARG A 98 -52.20 -25.31 14.80
CA ARG A 98 -52.12 -24.25 15.84
C ARG A 98 -50.92 -24.34 16.76
N GLU A 99 -50.30 -25.51 16.90
CA GLU A 99 -49.07 -25.61 17.68
C GLU A 99 -47.99 -24.70 17.06
N ILE A 100 -47.16 -24.01 17.84
CA ILE A 100 -46.12 -23.13 17.29
C ILE A 100 -44.78 -23.81 17.56
N VAL A 101 -44.11 -24.27 16.51
CA VAL A 101 -42.72 -24.73 16.60
C VAL A 101 -41.87 -23.69 15.88
N LEU A 102 -41.05 -22.97 16.64
CA LEU A 102 -40.15 -21.98 16.08
C LEU A 102 -39.07 -22.68 15.23
N PRO A 103 -38.66 -22.09 14.10
CA PRO A 103 -37.57 -22.64 13.30
C PRO A 103 -36.27 -22.73 14.11
N PRO A 104 -35.40 -23.72 13.83
CA PRO A 104 -34.11 -23.85 14.51
C PRO A 104 -33.22 -22.62 14.27
N ASP A 105 -32.69 -22.05 15.36
CA ASP A 105 -31.83 -20.86 15.33
C ASP A 105 -30.36 -21.28 15.14
N MET A 106 -29.87 -21.17 13.90
CA MET A 106 -28.45 -21.39 13.58
C MET A 106 -27.55 -20.19 13.91
N GLU A 107 -28.13 -19.07 14.34
CA GLU A 107 -27.42 -17.87 14.73
C GLU A 107 -26.75 -18.03 16.11
N ALA A 108 -27.37 -18.75 17.04
CA ALA A 108 -26.80 -18.98 18.37
C ALA A 108 -25.44 -19.72 18.36
N PRO A 109 -25.25 -20.88 17.67
CA PRO A 109 -23.94 -21.51 17.52
C PRO A 109 -22.90 -20.60 16.85
N LYS A 110 -23.34 -19.75 15.90
CA LYS A 110 -22.47 -18.81 15.20
C LYS A 110 -21.98 -17.71 16.15
N LYS A 111 -22.88 -17.11 16.94
CA LYS A 111 -22.54 -16.10 17.96
C LYS A 111 -21.55 -16.62 18.99
N ILE A 112 -21.70 -17.88 19.43
CA ILE A 112 -20.75 -18.51 20.37
C ILE A 112 -19.36 -18.63 19.73
N LEU A 113 -19.31 -19.08 18.48
CA LEU A 113 -18.05 -19.25 17.75
C LEU A 113 -17.36 -17.91 17.47
N ASP A 114 -18.11 -16.90 17.03
CA ASP A 114 -17.61 -15.57 16.73
C ASP A 114 -17.06 -14.94 18.02
N LYS A 115 -17.83 -14.98 19.13
CA LYS A 115 -17.39 -14.51 20.45
C LYS A 115 -16.10 -15.21 20.92
N PHE A 116 -16.03 -16.54 20.78
CA PHE A 116 -14.83 -17.28 21.15
C PHE A 116 -13.60 -16.76 20.39
N TYR A 117 -13.69 -16.63 19.06
CA TYR A 117 -12.54 -16.18 18.27
C TYR A 117 -12.19 -14.71 18.49
N ASP A 118 -13.15 -13.84 18.76
CA ASP A 118 -12.88 -12.45 19.15
C ASP A 118 -12.09 -12.38 20.46
N GLU A 119 -12.42 -13.23 21.44
CA GLU A 119 -11.65 -13.36 22.66
C GLU A 119 -10.23 -13.90 22.41
N GLN A 120 -10.07 -14.86 21.49
CA GLN A 120 -8.76 -15.39 21.12
C GLN A 120 -7.89 -14.35 20.41
N LYS A 121 -8.45 -13.53 19.51
CA LYS A 121 -7.74 -12.41 18.88
C LYS A 121 -7.22 -11.41 19.93
N ARG A 122 -8.05 -11.07 20.92
CA ARG A 122 -7.65 -10.18 22.02
C ARG A 122 -6.55 -10.77 22.91
N LYS A 123 -6.57 -12.09 23.13
CA LYS A 123 -5.51 -12.79 23.87
C LYS A 123 -4.22 -12.84 23.08
N TRP A 124 -4.31 -13.14 21.78
CA TRP A 124 -3.20 -13.16 20.86
C TRP A 124 -2.42 -11.84 20.86
N SER A 125 -3.10 -10.69 20.68
CA SER A 125 -2.43 -9.38 20.63
C SER A 125 -1.75 -8.95 21.93
N ARG A 126 -2.09 -9.60 23.05
CA ARG A 126 -1.50 -9.34 24.39
C ARG A 126 -0.52 -10.41 24.83
N ALA A 127 -0.39 -11.50 24.08
CA ALA A 127 0.55 -12.55 24.41
C ALA A 127 1.98 -12.05 24.21
N GLU A 128 2.88 -12.42 25.13
CA GLU A 128 4.31 -12.24 24.93
C GLU A 128 4.78 -12.98 23.67
N TYR A 129 5.87 -12.54 23.07
CA TYR A 129 6.48 -13.17 21.91
C TYR A 129 7.96 -13.43 22.14
N SER A 130 8.48 -14.49 21.52
CA SER A 130 9.90 -14.82 21.49
C SER A 130 10.55 -14.48 20.14
N LYS A 131 11.87 -14.69 20.05
CA LYS A 131 12.61 -14.55 18.79
C LYS A 131 12.18 -15.61 17.77
N GLU A 132 11.91 -16.82 18.26
CA GLU A 132 11.43 -17.96 17.47
C GLU A 132 10.04 -17.69 16.91
N ASP A 133 9.14 -17.07 17.69
CA ASP A 133 7.85 -16.61 17.18
C ASP A 133 8.04 -15.67 15.97
N ILE A 134 8.95 -14.68 16.06
CA ILE A 134 9.22 -13.76 14.94
C ILE A 134 9.75 -14.53 13.73
N GLN A 135 10.70 -15.44 13.92
CA GLN A 135 11.27 -16.23 12.80
C GLN A 135 10.21 -17.09 12.10
N GLU A 136 9.25 -17.64 12.86
CA GLU A 136 8.16 -18.45 12.31
C GLU A 136 7.16 -17.58 11.52
N TYR A 137 6.63 -16.53 12.15
CA TYR A 137 5.53 -15.73 11.57
C TYR A 137 5.99 -14.67 10.57
N PHE A 138 7.26 -14.26 10.60
CA PHE A 138 7.81 -13.29 9.64
C PHE A 138 8.70 -13.96 8.60
N SER A 139 8.34 -15.16 8.15
CA SER A 139 8.86 -15.70 6.90
C SER A 139 8.18 -15.03 5.70
N GLU A 140 8.89 -14.94 4.57
CA GLU A 140 8.36 -14.33 3.34
C GLU A 140 7.07 -15.03 2.88
N GLU A 141 7.09 -16.37 2.86
CA GLU A 141 5.97 -17.19 2.42
C GLU A 141 4.74 -17.02 3.34
N HIS A 142 4.96 -16.89 4.65
CA HIS A 142 3.86 -16.66 5.59
C HIS A 142 3.22 -15.29 5.34
N LEU A 143 4.01 -14.22 5.36
CA LEU A 143 3.52 -12.86 5.18
C LEU A 143 2.83 -12.66 3.83
N ALA A 144 3.39 -13.23 2.76
CA ALA A 144 2.79 -13.22 1.43
C ALA A 144 1.41 -13.87 1.40
N SER A 145 1.21 -14.95 2.16
CA SER A 145 -0.05 -15.71 2.18
C SER A 145 -1.22 -15.04 2.92
N LEU A 146 -0.94 -14.03 3.75
CA LEU A 146 -1.96 -13.38 4.57
C LEU A 146 -2.82 -12.40 3.74
N SER A 147 -4.11 -12.32 4.06
CA SER A 147 -4.93 -11.14 3.72
C SER A 147 -4.47 -9.91 4.53
N ILE A 148 -4.90 -8.71 4.14
CA ILE A 148 -4.51 -7.48 4.86
C ILE A 148 -5.06 -7.46 6.30
N GLU A 149 -6.23 -8.03 6.54
CA GLU A 149 -6.82 -8.18 7.87
C GLU A 149 -6.06 -9.18 8.75
N GLU A 150 -5.62 -10.30 8.16
CA GLU A 150 -4.78 -11.28 8.87
C GLU A 150 -3.38 -10.73 9.15
N TYR A 151 -2.83 -9.94 8.22
CA TYR A 151 -1.54 -9.29 8.35
C TYR A 151 -1.53 -8.24 9.48
N THR A 152 -2.54 -7.38 9.53
CA THR A 152 -2.69 -6.39 10.61
C THR A 152 -2.88 -7.07 11.96
N LEU A 153 -3.72 -8.11 12.04
CA LEU A 153 -3.90 -8.90 13.26
C LEU A 153 -2.61 -9.62 13.71
N LEU A 154 -1.77 -10.06 12.78
CA LEU A 154 -0.45 -10.59 13.11
C LEU A 154 0.40 -9.49 13.79
N LEU A 155 0.49 -8.32 13.17
CA LEU A 155 1.27 -7.18 13.69
C LEU A 155 0.77 -6.64 15.03
N GLU A 156 -0.49 -6.88 15.41
CA GLU A 156 -0.98 -6.51 16.73
C GLU A 156 -0.26 -7.20 17.89
N ARG A 157 0.39 -8.36 17.68
CA ARG A 157 1.17 -9.06 18.74
C ARG A 157 2.64 -8.59 18.76
N PHE A 158 3.23 -8.40 17.59
CA PHE A 158 4.67 -8.20 17.40
C PHE A 158 5.11 -6.73 17.27
N PRO A 159 6.42 -6.43 17.19
CA PRO A 159 6.92 -5.12 16.75
C PRO A 159 6.28 -4.73 15.41
N SER A 160 5.60 -3.58 15.40
CA SER A 160 4.83 -3.09 14.25
C SER A 160 5.52 -1.91 13.55
N GLU A 161 6.75 -1.61 13.93
CA GLU A 161 7.65 -0.76 13.18
C GLU A 161 7.78 -1.30 11.75
N MET A 162 7.85 -0.38 10.80
CA MET A 162 7.93 -0.70 9.38
C MET A 162 9.11 0.02 8.73
N VAL A 163 9.66 -0.62 7.71
CA VAL A 163 10.57 0.00 6.77
C VAL A 163 9.84 0.21 5.45
N ALA A 164 10.02 1.35 4.81
CA ALA A 164 9.35 1.70 3.57
C ALA A 164 10.35 1.95 2.44
N HIS A 165 9.97 1.51 1.25
CA HIS A 165 10.68 1.77 0.01
C HIS A 165 9.73 2.49 -0.94
N VAL A 166 10.04 3.76 -1.24
CA VAL A 166 9.33 4.54 -2.24
C VAL A 166 9.79 4.15 -3.63
N THR A 167 8.84 3.94 -4.53
CA THR A 167 9.12 3.57 -5.91
C THR A 167 9.31 4.81 -6.79
N ARG A 168 10.04 4.65 -7.89
CA ARG A 168 10.15 5.67 -8.95
C ARG A 168 9.12 5.41 -10.03
N GLN A 169 7.87 5.82 -9.79
CA GLN A 169 6.80 5.84 -10.79
C GLN A 169 6.47 7.29 -11.15
N GLY A 170 6.40 7.61 -12.44
CA GLY A 170 6.18 8.96 -12.93
C GLY A 170 7.45 9.81 -12.99
N ILE A 171 7.27 11.11 -13.17
CA ILE A 171 8.38 12.07 -13.34
C ILE A 171 9.03 12.37 -11.99
N ARG A 172 10.36 12.38 -11.95
CA ARG A 172 11.10 12.82 -10.77
C ARG A 172 11.13 14.35 -10.65
N ASP A 173 10.09 14.92 -10.04
CA ASP A 173 9.85 16.37 -10.01
C ASP A 173 10.44 17.09 -8.79
N HIS A 174 10.88 16.34 -7.77
CA HIS A 174 11.42 16.89 -6.53
C HIS A 174 12.64 16.11 -6.03
N VAL A 175 13.54 16.83 -5.35
CA VAL A 175 14.77 16.29 -4.75
C VAL A 175 15.03 16.96 -3.41
N GLY A 176 15.16 16.17 -2.35
CA GLY A 176 15.32 16.66 -0.98
C GLY A 176 16.76 16.97 -0.59
N HIS A 177 17.74 16.59 -1.42
CA HIS A 177 19.16 16.81 -1.14
C HIS A 177 20.00 16.87 -2.43
N PHE A 178 21.08 17.64 -2.40
CA PHE A 178 21.96 17.84 -3.57
C PHE A 178 22.73 16.58 -3.99
N TYR A 179 22.90 15.60 -3.10
CA TYR A 179 23.44 14.28 -3.44
C TYR A 179 22.38 13.30 -3.98
N HIS A 180 21.09 13.66 -3.96
CA HIS A 180 19.98 12.81 -4.38
C HIS A 180 19.28 13.36 -5.63
N THR A 181 20.05 13.79 -6.63
CA THR A 181 19.53 14.43 -7.85
C THR A 181 19.44 13.49 -9.06
N ALA A 182 19.95 12.25 -8.97
CA ALA A 182 20.00 11.30 -10.08
C ALA A 182 18.62 10.98 -10.70
N GLY A 183 18.45 11.28 -11.98
CA GLY A 183 17.20 11.12 -12.71
C GLY A 183 16.16 12.21 -12.48
N GLN A 184 16.55 13.38 -11.93
CA GLN A 184 15.65 14.52 -11.81
C GLN A 184 15.13 14.96 -13.19
N GLY A 185 13.81 15.09 -13.33
CA GLY A 185 13.13 15.41 -14.59
C GLY A 185 12.91 14.23 -15.53
N GLU A 186 13.37 13.02 -15.17
CA GLU A 186 13.18 11.82 -15.97
C GLU A 186 11.90 11.08 -15.55
N TYR A 187 11.27 10.43 -16.53
CA TYR A 187 10.17 9.50 -16.30
C TYR A 187 10.70 8.12 -15.94
N ALA A 188 10.09 7.48 -14.93
CA ALA A 188 10.35 6.08 -14.60
C ALA A 188 9.05 5.30 -14.44
N ASN A 189 9.07 4.03 -14.88
CA ASN A 189 7.98 3.06 -14.69
C ASN A 189 8.32 2.03 -13.59
N GLY A 190 9.05 2.45 -12.56
CA GLY A 190 9.66 1.56 -11.57
C GLY A 190 8.64 0.69 -10.83
N PHE A 191 7.47 1.21 -10.48
CA PHE A 191 6.45 0.40 -9.83
C PHE A 191 5.88 -0.68 -10.76
N THR A 192 5.66 -0.36 -12.03
CA THR A 192 5.20 -1.33 -13.04
C THR A 192 6.19 -2.49 -13.19
N ARG A 193 7.50 -2.19 -13.29
CA ARG A 193 8.55 -3.22 -13.35
C ARG A 193 8.59 -4.10 -12.09
N ILE A 194 8.44 -3.49 -10.91
CA ILE A 194 8.37 -4.23 -9.64
C ILE A 194 7.16 -5.17 -9.60
N LEU A 195 6.00 -4.75 -10.14
CA LEU A 195 4.81 -5.60 -10.23
C LEU A 195 5.03 -6.79 -11.17
N GLU A 196 5.64 -6.56 -12.33
CA GLU A 196 5.93 -7.60 -13.32
C GLU A 196 6.89 -8.68 -12.79
N ASP A 197 7.93 -8.28 -12.06
CA ASP A 197 8.85 -9.21 -11.38
C ASP A 197 8.22 -9.83 -10.12
N GLY A 198 7.32 -9.11 -9.46
CA GLY A 198 6.76 -9.47 -8.15
C GLY A 198 7.78 -9.41 -7.01
N ARG A 199 8.97 -8.85 -7.27
CA ARG A 199 10.10 -8.75 -6.34
C ARG A 199 10.63 -7.33 -6.26
N LEU A 200 10.97 -6.91 -5.05
CA LEU A 200 11.78 -5.72 -4.81
C LEU A 200 13.26 -6.13 -4.77
N ARG A 201 14.10 -5.44 -5.54
CA ARG A 201 15.54 -5.71 -5.69
C ARG A 201 16.36 -4.46 -5.52
N SER A 202 17.65 -4.64 -5.25
CA SER A 202 18.61 -3.56 -5.27
C SER A 202 18.84 -3.05 -6.70
N PRO A 203 19.35 -1.82 -6.88
CA PRO A 203 19.61 -1.27 -8.21
C PRO A 203 20.44 -2.21 -9.10
N LEU A 204 21.50 -2.81 -8.56
CA LEU A 204 22.30 -3.80 -9.29
C LEU A 204 21.58 -5.15 -9.41
N GLY A 205 20.86 -5.60 -8.39
CA GLY A 205 20.09 -6.84 -8.43
C GLY A 205 19.06 -6.88 -9.57
N VAL A 206 18.43 -5.73 -9.90
CA VAL A 206 17.55 -5.61 -11.07
C VAL A 206 18.29 -5.96 -12.35
N GLN A 207 19.47 -5.39 -12.59
CA GLN A 207 20.24 -5.59 -13.82
C GLN A 207 20.73 -7.03 -13.98
N LEU A 208 21.04 -7.70 -12.86
CA LEU A 208 21.59 -9.06 -12.86
C LEU A 208 20.56 -10.14 -13.24
N VAL A 209 19.27 -9.85 -13.11
CA VAL A 209 18.18 -10.78 -13.45
C VAL A 209 17.51 -10.47 -14.79
N GLU A 210 17.91 -9.38 -15.45
CA GLU A 210 17.38 -9.01 -16.77
C GLU A 210 17.70 -10.07 -17.82
N ASN A 211 16.76 -10.31 -18.75
CA ASN A 211 16.95 -11.27 -19.84
C ASN A 211 18.15 -10.89 -20.73
N GLU A 212 18.37 -9.59 -20.94
CA GLU A 212 19.53 -9.02 -21.65
C GLU A 212 20.56 -8.44 -20.66
N LYS A 213 20.91 -9.19 -19.60
CA LYS A 213 21.78 -8.72 -18.50
C LYS A 213 23.08 -8.02 -18.93
N GLU A 214 23.73 -8.45 -20.01
CA GLU A 214 24.97 -7.82 -20.46
C GLU A 214 24.72 -6.41 -20.97
N ARG A 215 23.66 -6.22 -21.77
CA ARG A 215 23.23 -4.89 -22.23
C ARG A 215 22.77 -4.02 -21.06
N ALA A 216 21.99 -4.60 -20.15
CA ALA A 216 21.54 -3.92 -18.94
C ALA A 216 22.74 -3.41 -18.11
N LEU A 217 23.82 -4.19 -18.03
CA LEU A 217 25.07 -3.78 -17.39
C LEU A 217 25.85 -2.72 -18.17
N VAL A 218 25.83 -2.72 -19.51
CA VAL A 218 26.41 -1.63 -20.31
C VAL A 218 25.76 -0.29 -19.93
N GLU A 219 24.43 -0.25 -19.91
CA GLU A 219 23.65 0.95 -19.58
C GLU A 219 23.83 1.35 -18.10
N TYR A 220 23.80 0.38 -17.18
CA TYR A 220 23.95 0.62 -15.74
C TYR A 220 25.35 1.12 -15.35
N LEU A 221 26.38 0.65 -16.05
CA LEU A 221 27.75 1.09 -15.84
C LEU A 221 28.08 2.37 -16.64
N HIS A 222 27.16 2.88 -17.46
CA HIS A 222 27.36 4.04 -18.31
C HIS A 222 28.61 3.92 -19.19
N LEU A 223 28.80 2.76 -19.84
CA LEU A 223 30.05 2.48 -20.56
C LEU A 223 30.30 3.46 -21.71
N GLU A 224 29.26 4.08 -22.26
CA GLU A 224 29.33 5.13 -23.26
C GLU A 224 30.01 6.42 -22.77
N SER A 225 30.14 6.59 -21.45
CA SER A 225 30.75 7.78 -20.85
C SER A 225 32.27 7.69 -20.68
N TYR A 226 32.86 6.50 -20.87
CA TYR A 226 34.31 6.29 -20.74
C TYR A 226 35.02 6.39 -22.08
N GLU A 227 36.20 7.02 -22.08
CA GLU A 227 37.00 7.18 -23.29
C GLU A 227 37.77 5.90 -23.65
N SER A 228 38.07 5.04 -22.65
CA SER A 228 38.84 3.82 -22.86
C SER A 228 38.42 2.66 -21.96
N ARG A 229 38.78 1.45 -22.41
CA ARG A 229 38.63 0.19 -21.67
C ARG A 229 39.30 0.24 -20.29
N GLU A 230 40.52 0.77 -20.23
CA GLU A 230 41.30 0.86 -19.00
C GLU A 230 40.63 1.76 -17.95
N GLU A 231 39.97 2.83 -18.39
CA GLU A 231 39.23 3.75 -17.53
C GLU A 231 38.02 3.04 -16.90
N ALA A 232 37.19 2.37 -17.72
CA ALA A 232 36.05 1.60 -17.25
C ALA A 232 36.47 0.47 -16.29
N LEU A 233 37.53 -0.27 -16.61
CA LEU A 233 38.07 -1.32 -15.73
C LEU A 233 38.62 -0.78 -14.41
N LYS A 234 39.18 0.43 -14.41
CA LYS A 234 39.65 1.10 -13.18
C LYS A 234 38.47 1.45 -12.28
N GLU A 235 37.37 1.95 -12.85
CA GLU A 235 36.16 2.22 -12.07
C GLU A 235 35.58 0.94 -11.47
N ILE A 236 35.52 -0.16 -12.22
CA ILE A 236 35.07 -1.45 -11.67
C ILE A 236 35.92 -1.91 -10.49
N ARG A 237 37.25 -1.83 -10.59
CA ARG A 237 38.12 -2.14 -9.44
C ARG A 237 37.86 -1.20 -8.26
N PHE A 238 37.67 0.08 -8.52
CA PHE A 238 37.37 1.06 -7.47
C PHE A 238 36.07 0.71 -6.71
N ILE A 239 34.97 0.43 -7.41
CA ILE A 239 33.68 0.11 -6.77
C ILE A 239 33.64 -1.28 -6.12
N THR A 240 34.47 -2.23 -6.59
CA THR A 240 34.48 -3.63 -6.10
C THR A 240 35.59 -3.95 -5.09
N GLU A 241 36.62 -3.11 -4.97
CA GLU A 241 37.75 -3.31 -4.06
C GLU A 241 37.92 -2.14 -3.10
N GLU A 242 38.36 -0.97 -3.61
CA GLU A 242 38.74 0.17 -2.78
C GLU A 242 37.57 0.75 -1.99
N LYS A 243 36.39 0.83 -2.62
CA LYS A 243 35.15 1.37 -2.04
C LYS A 243 34.06 0.33 -1.87
N ALA A 244 34.38 -0.97 -1.86
CA ALA A 244 33.36 -2.02 -1.84
C ALA A 244 32.30 -1.83 -0.74
N GLY A 245 32.74 -1.42 0.46
CA GLY A 245 31.90 -1.17 1.65
C GLY A 245 31.34 0.26 1.80
N ASP A 246 31.68 1.18 0.90
CA ASP A 246 31.31 2.59 0.99
C ASP A 246 30.06 2.95 0.16
N SER A 247 29.50 4.12 0.40
CA SER A 247 28.45 4.69 -0.47
C SER A 247 28.97 4.86 -1.91
N GLY A 248 28.16 4.44 -2.88
CA GLY A 248 28.55 4.32 -4.28
C GLY A 248 29.32 3.03 -4.63
N GLY A 249 29.73 2.25 -3.63
CA GLY A 249 30.42 0.97 -3.80
C GLY A 249 29.51 -0.21 -4.14
N TYR A 250 30.09 -1.40 -4.27
CA TYR A 250 29.35 -2.63 -4.53
C TYR A 250 28.24 -2.89 -3.50
N THR A 251 28.54 -2.75 -2.21
CA THR A 251 27.59 -3.09 -1.14
C THR A 251 26.40 -2.15 -1.09
N ASP A 252 26.58 -0.88 -1.46
CA ASP A 252 25.53 0.12 -1.66
C ASP A 252 24.64 -0.26 -2.84
N LYS A 253 25.27 -0.49 -4.00
CA LYS A 253 24.58 -0.89 -5.24
C LYS A 253 23.81 -2.20 -5.11
N MET A 254 24.25 -3.09 -4.23
CA MET A 254 23.60 -4.37 -3.92
C MET A 254 22.58 -4.31 -2.79
N ALA A 255 22.51 -3.21 -2.03
CA ALA A 255 21.52 -3.05 -0.98
C ALA A 255 20.19 -2.57 -1.55
N ILE A 256 19.09 -3.06 -0.96
CA ILE A 256 17.80 -2.38 -1.04
C ILE A 256 17.79 -1.32 0.05
N HIS A 257 17.53 -0.08 -0.34
CA HIS A 257 17.46 1.05 0.55
C HIS A 257 16.04 1.24 1.05
N PHE A 258 15.89 1.30 2.37
CA PHE A 258 14.62 1.59 3.02
C PHE A 258 14.75 2.77 3.97
N ALA A 259 13.62 3.39 4.30
CA ALA A 259 13.51 4.33 5.40
C ALA A 259 12.65 3.72 6.53
N THR A 260 13.12 3.81 7.78
CA THR A 260 12.39 3.25 8.94
C THR A 260 11.36 4.24 9.45
N GLU A 261 10.10 3.82 9.62
CA GLU A 261 9.00 4.64 10.12
C GLU A 261 8.72 5.94 9.35
N GLU A 262 9.29 6.09 8.15
CA GLU A 262 9.01 7.16 7.18
C GLU A 262 9.20 6.60 5.76
N VAL A 263 8.73 7.32 4.75
CA VAL A 263 8.83 6.88 3.34
C VAL A 263 10.03 7.51 2.60
N ALA A 264 10.58 8.62 3.13
CA ALA A 264 11.70 9.37 2.53
C ALA A 264 11.47 9.71 1.04
N ASP A 265 10.22 10.02 0.69
CA ASP A 265 9.75 10.33 -0.67
C ASP A 265 10.59 11.42 -1.34
N CYS A 266 10.93 12.49 -0.62
CA CYS A 266 11.72 13.57 -1.20
C CYS A 266 13.14 13.18 -1.61
N TYR A 267 13.72 12.11 -1.06
CA TYR A 267 15.07 11.67 -1.41
C TYR A 267 15.09 10.58 -2.48
N TYR A 268 14.10 9.69 -2.47
CA TYR A 268 14.13 8.47 -3.28
C TYR A 268 12.95 8.32 -4.25
N GLY A 269 11.87 9.07 -4.04
CA GLY A 269 10.66 9.06 -4.86
C GLY A 269 10.83 9.78 -6.20
N SER A 270 9.75 9.69 -7.00
CA SER A 270 9.61 10.41 -8.27
C SER A 270 8.74 11.64 -8.11
N GLU A 271 7.44 11.43 -7.94
CA GLU A 271 6.45 12.42 -8.36
C GLU A 271 5.62 12.88 -7.16
N LYS A 272 5.77 14.15 -6.78
CA LYS A 272 5.19 14.69 -5.53
C LYS A 272 3.69 14.44 -5.46
N GLY A 273 3.21 13.83 -4.39
CA GLY A 273 1.79 13.50 -4.22
C GLY A 273 1.25 12.39 -5.13
N ASN A 274 2.09 11.75 -5.95
CA ASN A 274 1.77 10.50 -6.65
C ASN A 274 2.68 9.35 -6.17
N GLU A 275 3.25 9.44 -4.97
CA GLU A 275 4.24 8.46 -4.54
C GLU A 275 3.59 7.12 -4.19
N ILE A 276 4.10 6.08 -4.84
CA ILE A 276 3.75 4.69 -4.53
C ILE A 276 4.90 4.10 -3.74
N PHE A 277 4.61 3.43 -2.62
CA PHE A 277 5.62 2.83 -1.77
C PHE A 277 5.20 1.48 -1.22
N ILE A 278 6.19 0.66 -0.85
CA ILE A 278 6.00 -0.64 -0.22
C ILE A 278 6.51 -0.56 1.21
N ALA A 279 5.68 -0.94 2.17
CA ALA A 279 6.06 -1.00 3.58
C ALA A 279 6.16 -2.45 4.07
N TYR A 280 7.29 -2.82 4.63
CA TYR A 280 7.54 -4.12 5.24
C TYR A 280 7.65 -4.00 6.76
N PRO A 281 7.30 -5.03 7.54
CA PRO A 281 7.51 -5.01 8.98
C PRO A 281 9.02 -5.06 9.25
N SER A 282 9.50 -4.23 10.16
CA SER A 282 10.90 -4.25 10.61
C SER A 282 11.31 -5.63 11.14
N ALA A 283 10.38 -6.36 11.77
CA ALA A 283 10.62 -7.72 12.26
C ALA A 283 10.88 -8.75 11.13
N TYR A 284 10.32 -8.52 9.93
CA TYR A 284 10.62 -9.33 8.74
C TYR A 284 12.06 -9.10 8.28
N VAL A 285 12.46 -7.83 8.14
CA VAL A 285 13.84 -7.48 7.77
C VAL A 285 14.83 -8.03 8.80
N ALA A 286 14.58 -7.77 10.08
CA ALA A 286 15.46 -8.17 11.16
C ALA A 286 15.68 -9.69 11.25
N SER A 287 14.63 -10.49 10.98
CA SER A 287 14.71 -11.94 11.13
C SER A 287 15.23 -12.68 9.89
N GLN A 288 14.93 -12.16 8.69
CA GLN A 288 15.18 -12.86 7.43
C GLN A 288 16.42 -12.36 6.66
N TYR A 289 16.83 -11.11 6.87
CA TYR A 289 17.88 -10.48 6.06
C TYR A 289 19.05 -9.98 6.90
N TYR A 290 20.20 -9.80 6.26
CA TYR A 290 21.27 -8.99 6.82
C TYR A 290 21.01 -7.53 6.51
N PHE A 291 21.29 -6.65 7.47
CA PHE A 291 21.03 -5.23 7.31
C PHE A 291 22.05 -4.36 8.04
N SER A 292 22.11 -3.08 7.66
CA SER A 292 22.87 -2.04 8.35
C SER A 292 21.98 -0.84 8.64
N GLY A 293 22.03 -0.35 9.88
CA GLY A 293 21.27 0.80 10.37
C GLY A 293 20.34 0.48 11.56
N GLN A 294 19.20 1.16 11.67
CA GLN A 294 18.20 1.03 12.74
C GLN A 294 16.80 0.75 12.18
N LEU A 295 16.09 -0.19 12.81
CA LEU A 295 14.79 -0.66 12.33
C LEU A 295 13.60 -0.27 13.24
N ASN A 296 13.84 0.50 14.31
CA ASN A 296 12.82 0.80 15.32
C ASN A 296 12.31 2.25 15.36
N GLN A 297 12.99 3.18 14.71
CA GLN A 297 12.67 4.60 14.80
C GLN A 297 13.03 5.33 13.50
N ASP A 298 12.37 6.47 13.26
CA ASP A 298 12.77 7.38 12.20
C ASP A 298 14.19 7.92 12.43
N GLY A 299 14.89 8.13 11.32
CA GLY A 299 16.23 8.72 11.29
C GLY A 299 16.22 10.21 10.95
N GLY A 300 15.06 10.77 10.57
CA GLY A 300 14.90 12.17 10.19
C GLY A 300 15.48 12.49 8.82
N GLY A 301 14.87 11.95 7.75
CA GLY A 301 15.26 12.25 6.38
C GLY A 301 16.47 11.46 5.88
N TYR A 302 17.44 12.12 5.25
CA TYR A 302 18.59 11.45 4.59
C TYR A 302 19.36 10.47 5.51
N TRP A 303 19.39 10.72 6.82
CA TRP A 303 20.09 9.86 7.79
C TRP A 303 19.34 8.56 8.12
N ASN A 304 18.15 8.35 7.57
CA ASN A 304 17.33 7.16 7.81
C ASN A 304 17.49 6.07 6.75
N ASP A 305 18.64 6.02 6.09
CA ASP A 305 18.90 5.05 5.05
C ASP A 305 19.30 3.68 5.63
N GLN A 306 18.44 2.68 5.46
CA GLN A 306 18.63 1.31 5.93
C GLN A 306 19.03 0.42 4.76
N TRP A 307 20.20 -0.20 4.89
CA TRP A 307 20.76 -1.03 3.83
C TRP A 307 20.37 -2.47 4.10
N VAL A 308 19.59 -3.08 3.22
CA VAL A 308 19.14 -4.48 3.36
C VAL A 308 19.69 -5.31 2.21
N TRP A 309 20.49 -6.31 2.53
CA TRP A 309 21.06 -7.20 1.53
C TRP A 309 20.17 -8.43 1.36
N ALA A 310 19.31 -8.38 0.35
CA ALA A 310 18.58 -9.54 -0.15
C ALA A 310 19.44 -10.33 -1.15
N ASN A 311 19.09 -11.60 -1.36
CA ASN A 311 19.69 -12.37 -2.44
C ASN A 311 19.40 -11.69 -3.79
N GLU A 312 20.44 -11.46 -4.61
CA GLU A 312 20.34 -10.71 -5.86
C GLU A 312 19.33 -11.30 -6.87
N GLU A 313 19.23 -12.64 -6.92
CA GLU A 313 18.34 -13.39 -7.82
C GLU A 313 16.93 -13.56 -7.25
N LYS A 314 16.75 -13.57 -5.92
CA LYS A 314 15.43 -13.73 -5.29
C LYS A 314 14.74 -12.39 -4.98
N GLY A 315 15.47 -11.38 -4.53
CA GLY A 315 14.89 -10.13 -4.02
C GLY A 315 14.01 -10.35 -2.77
N MET A 316 13.07 -9.42 -2.56
CA MET A 316 12.03 -9.51 -1.53
C MET A 316 10.64 -9.59 -2.19
N ASP A 317 9.79 -10.54 -1.77
CA ASP A 317 8.42 -10.62 -2.29
C ASP A 317 7.63 -9.36 -1.94
N ILE A 318 7.00 -8.71 -2.92
CA ILE A 318 6.18 -7.52 -2.67
C ILE A 318 4.93 -7.83 -1.84
N ASN A 319 4.47 -9.08 -1.83
CA ASN A 319 3.32 -9.52 -1.04
C ASN A 319 3.66 -9.74 0.44
N ALA A 320 4.94 -9.82 0.82
CA ALA A 320 5.33 -9.83 2.22
C ALA A 320 5.18 -8.43 2.88
N GLY A 321 5.01 -7.39 2.06
CA GLY A 321 4.73 -6.01 2.49
C GLY A 321 3.31 -5.55 2.17
N VAL A 322 3.03 -4.29 2.48
CA VAL A 322 1.80 -3.58 2.13
C VAL A 322 2.14 -2.49 1.12
N ILE A 323 1.44 -2.46 -0.01
CA ILE A 323 1.65 -1.45 -1.05
C ILE A 323 0.68 -0.29 -0.83
N PHE A 324 1.21 0.92 -0.81
CA PHE A 324 0.45 2.15 -0.65
C PHE A 324 0.41 2.91 -1.97
N ILE A 325 -0.80 3.21 -2.42
CA ILE A 325 -1.06 3.91 -3.68
C ILE A 325 -1.91 5.15 -3.38
N PRO A 326 -1.59 6.33 -3.92
CA PRO A 326 -2.42 7.52 -3.75
C PRO A 326 -3.80 7.30 -4.38
N GLU A 327 -4.85 7.67 -3.67
CA GLU A 327 -6.23 7.41 -4.11
C GLU A 327 -6.72 8.44 -5.13
N GLU A 328 -6.52 9.73 -4.83
CA GLU A 328 -7.23 10.84 -5.47
C GLU A 328 -6.38 11.62 -6.48
N THR A 329 -5.09 11.31 -6.56
CA THR A 329 -4.14 12.01 -7.43
C THR A 329 -4.55 11.86 -8.89
N ARG A 330 -4.57 12.98 -9.63
CA ARG A 330 -4.90 12.98 -11.05
C ARG A 330 -3.69 12.56 -11.87
N VAL A 331 -3.84 11.49 -12.63
CA VAL A 331 -2.79 10.92 -13.46
C VAL A 331 -3.28 10.68 -14.88
N SER A 332 -2.38 10.78 -15.85
CA SER A 332 -2.63 10.42 -17.24
C SER A 332 -3.15 8.99 -17.33
N ARG A 333 -4.22 8.83 -18.11
CA ARG A 333 -4.79 7.50 -18.41
C ARG A 333 -3.81 6.56 -19.10
N GLU A 334 -2.83 7.12 -19.81
CA GLU A 334 -1.88 6.36 -20.63
C GLU A 334 -0.74 5.75 -19.80
N ASN A 335 -0.17 6.54 -18.89
CA ASN A 335 1.11 6.19 -18.26
C ASN A 335 1.13 6.30 -16.72
N GLY A 336 0.05 6.80 -16.10
CA GLY A 336 -0.05 6.90 -14.65
C GLY A 336 0.83 7.99 -14.02
N SER A 337 1.44 8.88 -14.80
CA SER A 337 2.10 10.11 -14.32
C SER A 337 1.09 11.25 -14.18
N ARG A 338 1.32 12.16 -13.23
CA ARG A 338 0.59 13.43 -13.09
C ARG A 338 0.76 14.35 -14.29
N TYR A 339 1.87 14.23 -15.02
CA TYR A 339 2.31 15.24 -15.97
C TYR A 339 2.13 14.83 -17.43
N GLU A 340 2.02 15.83 -18.30
CA GLU A 340 2.15 15.65 -19.74
C GLU A 340 3.60 15.30 -20.10
N ILE A 341 3.74 14.26 -20.92
CA ILE A 341 5.01 13.77 -21.43
C ILE A 341 5.01 13.91 -22.94
N ASP A 342 6.07 14.48 -23.50
CA ASP A 342 6.22 14.65 -24.94
C ASP A 342 6.57 13.33 -25.66
N SER A 343 6.63 13.38 -26.99
CA SER A 343 6.97 12.21 -27.82
C SER A 343 8.38 11.66 -27.58
N SER A 344 9.25 12.42 -26.91
CA SER A 344 10.61 12.03 -26.56
C SER A 344 10.71 11.51 -25.12
N GLY A 345 9.59 11.40 -24.39
CA GLY A 345 9.57 10.90 -23.02
C GLY A 345 9.89 11.95 -21.96
N ASN A 346 9.94 13.24 -22.33
CA ASN A 346 10.28 14.32 -21.41
C ASN A 346 9.02 15.03 -20.89
N PRO A 347 9.02 15.46 -19.61
CA PRO A 347 7.91 16.24 -19.07
C PRO A 347 7.85 17.64 -19.67
N ILE A 348 6.64 18.13 -19.93
CA ILE A 348 6.42 19.46 -20.50
C ILE A 348 6.39 20.51 -19.37
N ALA A 349 7.30 21.49 -19.42
CA ALA A 349 7.34 22.58 -18.43
C ALA A 349 6.13 23.51 -18.55
N ASN A 350 5.61 23.98 -17.42
CA ASN A 350 4.50 24.91 -17.36
C ASN A 350 4.99 26.37 -17.51
N ILE A 351 5.12 26.81 -18.76
CA ILE A 351 5.61 28.15 -19.11
C ILE A 351 4.63 29.26 -18.69
N GLU A 352 3.34 28.95 -18.63
CA GLU A 352 2.31 29.91 -18.21
C GLU A 352 2.46 30.28 -16.73
N LEU A 353 2.66 29.30 -15.85
CA LEU A 353 2.90 29.57 -14.43
C LEU A 353 4.23 30.32 -14.21
N GLN A 354 5.29 29.97 -14.93
CA GLN A 354 6.56 30.70 -14.87
C GLN A 354 6.38 32.18 -15.26
N THR A 355 5.66 32.45 -16.34
CA THR A 355 5.35 33.80 -16.81
C THR A 355 4.49 34.56 -15.79
N THR A 356 3.56 33.85 -15.14
CA THR A 356 2.68 34.42 -14.12
C THR A 356 3.45 34.83 -12.87
N ILE A 357 4.35 34.00 -12.34
CA ILE A 357 5.24 34.40 -11.24
C ILE A 357 6.12 35.57 -11.67
N ARG A 358 6.70 35.52 -12.88
CA ARG A 358 7.54 36.62 -13.39
C ARG A 358 6.79 37.95 -13.38
N ARG A 359 5.53 37.98 -13.80
CA ARG A 359 4.67 39.18 -13.74
C ARG A 359 4.48 39.70 -12.32
N VAL A 360 4.32 38.82 -11.32
CA VAL A 360 4.22 39.21 -9.91
C VAL A 360 5.53 39.83 -9.45
N VAL A 361 6.65 39.20 -9.76
CA VAL A 361 7.98 39.69 -9.38
C VAL A 361 8.31 41.02 -10.06
N ASP A 362 7.90 41.22 -11.31
CA ASP A 362 8.12 42.46 -12.06
C ASP A 362 7.23 43.63 -11.59
N ALA A 363 6.22 43.39 -10.76
CA ALA A 363 5.31 44.43 -10.26
C ALA A 363 6.08 45.53 -9.50
N PRO A 364 5.74 46.82 -9.69
CA PRO A 364 6.47 47.93 -9.07
C PRO A 364 6.56 47.85 -7.53
N ASP A 365 5.54 47.31 -6.90
CA ASP A 365 5.38 47.16 -5.45
C ASP A 365 5.82 45.79 -4.92
N PHE A 366 6.48 44.96 -5.73
CA PHE A 366 6.84 43.59 -5.34
C PHE A 366 7.74 43.53 -4.10
N LEU A 367 8.73 44.43 -3.96
CA LEU A 367 9.66 44.38 -2.82
C LEU A 367 8.94 44.68 -1.50
N GLU A 368 8.04 45.67 -1.49
CA GLU A 368 7.17 45.98 -0.34
C GLU A 368 6.26 44.79 -0.02
N PHE A 369 5.59 44.25 -1.04
CA PHE A 369 4.77 43.05 -0.91
C PHE A 369 5.56 41.86 -0.33
N ALA A 370 6.78 41.61 -0.82
CA ALA A 370 7.61 40.51 -0.36
C ALA A 370 8.00 40.69 1.11
N ASP A 371 8.36 41.90 1.54
CA ASP A 371 8.70 42.20 2.94
C ASP A 371 7.51 42.00 3.89
N GLU A 372 6.32 42.49 3.49
CA GLU A 372 5.09 42.31 4.26
C GLU A 372 4.71 40.82 4.40
N VAL A 373 4.74 40.07 3.30
CA VAL A 373 4.39 38.65 3.32
C VAL A 373 5.43 37.84 4.09
N LYS A 374 6.74 38.10 3.93
CA LYS A 374 7.81 37.46 4.72
C LYS A 374 7.64 37.69 6.21
N ALA A 375 7.21 38.89 6.64
CA ALA A 375 6.96 39.20 8.04
C ALA A 375 5.79 38.38 8.62
N ILE A 376 4.85 37.96 7.78
CA ILE A 376 3.70 37.12 8.16
C ILE A 376 4.07 35.64 8.12
N SER A 377 4.64 35.16 7.01
CA SER A 377 5.00 33.74 6.81
C SER A 377 6.13 33.30 7.76
N GLY A 378 7.09 34.19 8.02
CA GLY A 378 8.25 33.94 8.86
C GLY A 378 9.16 32.86 8.29
N LYS A 379 10.33 32.66 8.93
CA LYS A 379 11.29 31.60 8.56
C LYS A 379 10.80 30.17 8.84
N LYS A 380 9.49 29.95 9.03
CA LYS A 380 8.98 28.62 9.37
C LYS A 380 9.15 27.68 8.18
N THR A 381 10.14 26.80 8.28
CA THR A 381 10.32 25.62 7.45
C THR A 381 9.47 24.50 8.04
N GLY A 382 8.26 24.25 7.52
CA GLY A 382 7.51 23.04 7.83
C GLY A 382 5.98 23.14 7.79
N ASP A 383 5.35 22.01 7.44
CA ASP A 383 3.93 21.71 7.19
C ASP A 383 2.94 21.98 8.34
N SER A 384 3.16 22.96 9.21
CA SER A 384 2.16 23.32 10.21
C SER A 384 1.17 24.33 9.61
N TYR A 385 0.09 23.83 8.99
CA TYR A 385 -1.09 24.64 8.70
C TYR A 385 -1.49 25.40 9.96
N SER A 386 -1.49 26.74 9.90
CA SER A 386 -1.93 27.60 10.99
C SER A 386 -3.12 28.42 10.50
N PRO A 387 -4.33 28.19 11.04
CA PRO A 387 -5.50 29.00 10.69
C PRO A 387 -5.27 30.51 10.84
N VAL A 388 -4.47 30.89 11.84
CA VAL A 388 -4.08 32.29 12.11
C VAL A 388 -3.18 32.85 11.01
N LEU A 389 -2.27 32.03 10.45
CA LEU A 389 -1.43 32.44 9.33
C LEU A 389 -2.27 32.64 8.07
N GLU A 390 -3.17 31.70 7.78
CA GLU A 390 -4.04 31.74 6.61
C GLU A 390 -4.93 32.99 6.62
N GLU A 391 -5.48 33.37 7.78
CA GLU A 391 -6.28 34.59 7.93
C GLU A 391 -5.46 35.86 7.65
N LYS A 392 -4.19 35.91 8.10
CA LYS A 392 -3.29 37.04 7.84
C LYS A 392 -2.84 37.14 6.38
N LEU A 393 -2.69 36.00 5.69
CA LEU A 393 -2.30 35.96 4.29
C LEU A 393 -3.46 36.24 3.33
N LYS A 394 -4.71 36.13 3.79
CA LYS A 394 -5.92 36.31 2.97
C LYS A 394 -5.94 37.61 2.14
N PRO A 395 -5.62 38.80 2.68
CA PRO A 395 -5.60 40.03 1.87
C PRO A 395 -4.61 39.99 0.70
N TYR A 396 -3.49 39.29 0.88
CA TYR A 396 -2.47 39.11 -0.14
C TYR A 396 -2.91 38.08 -1.19
N ARG A 397 -3.61 37.00 -0.78
CA ARG A 397 -4.24 36.06 -1.73
C ARG A 397 -5.23 36.80 -2.63
N GLU A 398 -6.14 37.57 -2.02
CA GLU A 398 -7.11 38.41 -2.75
C GLU A 398 -6.44 39.46 -3.66
N LYS A 399 -5.24 39.93 -3.32
CA LYS A 399 -4.43 40.79 -4.19
C LYS A 399 -3.89 40.01 -5.39
N LEU A 400 -3.32 38.82 -5.17
CA LEU A 400 -2.83 37.95 -6.25
C LEU A 400 -3.95 37.57 -7.24
N GLU A 401 -5.13 37.24 -6.72
CA GLU A 401 -6.33 36.94 -7.51
C GLU A 401 -6.75 38.15 -8.35
N ARG A 402 -6.94 39.32 -7.74
CA ARG A 402 -7.45 40.51 -8.44
C ARG A 402 -6.45 41.12 -9.43
N ALA A 403 -5.17 41.19 -9.08
CA ALA A 403 -4.16 41.88 -9.88
C ALA A 403 -3.51 40.98 -10.94
N PHE A 404 -3.42 39.67 -10.67
CA PHE A 404 -2.69 38.73 -11.53
C PHE A 404 -3.54 37.56 -12.03
N GLY A 405 -4.76 37.37 -11.53
CA GLY A 405 -5.63 36.25 -11.89
C GLY A 405 -5.23 34.92 -11.22
N ILE A 406 -4.43 34.98 -10.16
CA ILE A 406 -3.85 33.78 -9.52
C ILE A 406 -4.81 33.25 -8.46
N ASN A 407 -5.66 32.30 -8.85
CA ASN A 407 -6.64 31.65 -7.96
C ASN A 407 -6.16 30.28 -7.45
N GLU A 408 -5.13 29.69 -8.08
CA GLU A 408 -4.62 28.37 -7.68
C GLU A 408 -3.79 28.47 -6.40
N LYS A 409 -4.21 27.73 -5.36
CA LYS A 409 -3.55 27.77 -4.04
C LYS A 409 -2.07 27.39 -4.10
N ARG A 410 -1.69 26.34 -4.83
CA ARG A 410 -0.29 25.90 -4.95
C ARG A 410 0.60 26.99 -5.54
N LEU A 411 0.13 27.69 -6.57
CA LEU A 411 0.85 28.82 -7.15
C LEU A 411 0.98 29.99 -6.16
N GLN A 412 -0.08 30.30 -5.40
CA GLN A 412 -0.01 31.31 -4.35
C GLN A 412 0.98 30.91 -3.24
N ASP A 413 1.00 29.63 -2.85
CA ASP A 413 1.91 29.10 -1.82
C ASP A 413 3.38 29.16 -2.30
N ALA A 414 3.65 28.82 -3.57
CA ALA A 414 4.97 29.00 -4.18
C ALA A 414 5.46 30.47 -4.11
N ILE A 415 4.55 31.43 -4.30
CA ILE A 415 4.86 32.86 -4.22
C ILE A 415 5.04 33.32 -2.78
N PHE A 416 4.27 32.78 -1.82
CA PHE A 416 4.29 33.22 -0.43
C PHE A 416 5.36 32.54 0.44
N ASP A 417 5.97 31.47 -0.05
CA ASP A 417 7.07 30.81 0.65
C ASP A 417 8.20 31.80 0.96
N TYR A 418 8.65 31.77 2.21
CA TYR A 418 9.63 32.72 2.73
C TYR A 418 10.95 32.65 1.95
N ASN A 419 11.43 31.45 1.62
CA ASN A 419 12.72 31.27 0.94
C ASN A 419 12.60 31.71 -0.52
N ASN A 420 11.48 31.39 -1.17
CA ASN A 420 11.19 31.85 -2.52
C ASN A 420 11.13 33.39 -2.57
N LEU A 421 10.39 34.04 -1.65
CA LEU A 421 10.34 35.50 -1.56
C LEU A 421 11.71 36.14 -1.33
N CYS A 422 12.55 35.55 -0.47
CA CYS A 422 13.92 36.02 -0.29
C CYS A 422 14.73 35.90 -1.59
N SER A 423 14.63 34.76 -2.26
CA SER A 423 15.31 34.50 -3.53
C SER A 423 14.86 35.51 -4.59
N PHE A 424 13.56 35.69 -4.78
CA PHE A 424 13.00 36.64 -5.75
C PHE A 424 13.41 38.09 -5.47
N ALA A 425 13.35 38.53 -4.20
CA ALA A 425 13.74 39.89 -3.83
C ALA A 425 15.21 40.17 -4.18
N ILE A 426 16.11 39.25 -3.80
CA ILE A 426 17.55 39.35 -4.12
C ILE A 426 17.75 39.43 -5.64
N ARG A 427 17.15 38.52 -6.41
CA ARG A 427 17.31 38.49 -7.87
C ARG A 427 16.75 39.74 -8.55
N LYS A 428 15.64 40.29 -8.04
CA LYS A 428 15.08 41.54 -8.55
C LYS A 428 16.02 42.73 -8.34
N GLU A 429 16.66 42.82 -7.17
CA GLU A 429 17.63 43.88 -6.86
C GLU A 429 18.92 43.74 -7.69
N GLU A 430 19.40 42.53 -7.92
CA GLU A 430 20.53 42.25 -8.83
C GLU A 430 20.23 42.69 -10.27
N GLU A 431 19.06 42.32 -10.80
CA GLU A 431 18.60 42.75 -12.13
C GLU A 431 18.49 44.28 -12.23
N ALA A 432 17.96 44.95 -11.19
CA ALA A 432 17.85 46.40 -11.15
C ALA A 432 19.22 47.12 -11.09
N ARG A 433 20.25 46.47 -10.54
CA ARG A 433 21.64 46.94 -10.54
C ARG A 433 22.39 46.65 -11.85
N GLY A 434 21.78 45.91 -12.77
CA GLY A 434 22.40 45.51 -14.04
C GLY A 434 23.51 44.49 -13.85
N GLU A 435 23.45 43.65 -12.80
CA GLU A 435 24.42 42.58 -12.58
C GLU A 435 24.21 41.46 -13.61
N GLU A 436 25.31 40.88 -14.11
CA GLU A 436 25.27 39.74 -15.03
C GLU A 436 24.58 38.54 -14.36
N PRO A 437 23.62 37.86 -15.02
CA PRO A 437 22.90 36.75 -14.43
C PRO A 437 23.84 35.57 -14.19
N GLY A 438 24.11 35.28 -12.91
CA GLY A 438 24.82 34.07 -12.50
C GLY A 438 24.01 32.78 -12.72
N PHE A 439 24.59 31.65 -12.32
CA PHE A 439 23.93 30.33 -12.41
C PHE A 439 22.56 30.29 -11.70
N PHE A 440 22.45 30.95 -10.54
CA PHE A 440 21.18 31.14 -9.83
C PHE A 440 20.57 32.48 -10.22
N ASN A 441 19.84 32.54 -11.33
CA ASN A 441 19.13 33.73 -11.80
C ASN A 441 17.62 33.66 -11.50
N MET A 442 16.87 34.72 -11.83
CA MET A 442 15.43 34.78 -11.59
C MET A 442 14.68 33.58 -12.19
N LYS A 443 15.03 33.15 -13.40
CA LYS A 443 14.40 32.00 -14.05
C LYS A 443 14.57 30.75 -13.18
N LYS A 444 15.78 30.45 -12.71
CA LYS A 444 16.05 29.32 -11.81
C LYS A 444 15.34 29.44 -10.47
N SER A 445 15.22 30.64 -9.90
CA SER A 445 14.42 30.86 -8.69
C SER A 445 12.95 30.53 -8.92
N ILE A 446 12.37 30.93 -10.05
CA ILE A 446 10.97 30.63 -10.41
C ILE A 446 10.79 29.13 -10.65
N GLU A 447 11.68 28.49 -11.42
CA GLU A 447 11.67 27.03 -11.65
C GLU A 447 11.69 26.27 -10.31
N SER A 448 12.61 26.64 -9.41
CA SER A 448 12.73 26.02 -8.08
C SER A 448 11.48 26.21 -7.21
N ALA A 449 10.84 27.40 -7.26
CA ALA A 449 9.62 27.66 -6.49
C ALA A 449 8.45 26.78 -6.97
N LEU A 450 8.29 26.64 -8.28
CA LEU A 450 7.26 25.78 -8.87
C LEU A 450 7.54 24.29 -8.62
N GLN A 451 8.82 23.88 -8.63
CA GLN A 451 9.23 22.51 -8.30
C GLN A 451 8.92 22.18 -6.84
N GLY A 452 9.17 23.11 -5.92
CA GLY A 452 8.84 22.96 -4.51
C GLY A 452 7.37 22.63 -4.26
N GLU A 453 6.47 23.18 -5.08
CA GLU A 453 5.02 22.93 -5.01
C GLU A 453 4.52 21.82 -5.94
N GLY A 454 5.41 21.15 -6.71
CA GLY A 454 5.02 20.09 -7.64
C GLY A 454 4.11 20.56 -8.77
N ILE A 455 4.33 21.78 -9.27
CA ILE A 455 3.56 22.42 -10.35
C ILE A 455 4.46 22.99 -11.46
N PHE A 456 5.75 22.64 -11.45
CA PHE A 456 6.68 23.08 -12.49
C PHE A 456 6.36 22.48 -13.86
N PHE A 457 5.94 21.22 -13.89
CA PHE A 457 5.49 20.55 -15.11
C PHE A 457 3.98 20.69 -15.28
N ARG A 458 3.52 20.65 -16.53
CA ARG A 458 2.12 20.72 -16.87
C ARG A 458 1.42 19.40 -16.52
N GLU A 459 0.32 19.48 -15.78
CA GLU A 459 -0.50 18.31 -15.45
C GLU A 459 -1.23 17.77 -16.70
N ALA A 460 -1.45 16.46 -16.75
CA ALA A 460 -2.07 15.79 -17.90
C ALA A 460 -3.53 16.23 -18.13
N ASP A 461 -3.87 16.60 -19.37
CA ASP A 461 -5.24 17.02 -19.75
C ASP A 461 -6.28 15.87 -19.67
N ASP A 462 -6.01 14.68 -20.25
CA ASP A 462 -6.85 13.46 -20.06
C ASP A 462 -6.37 12.68 -18.84
N ASN A 463 -6.98 12.99 -17.70
CA ASN A 463 -6.63 12.38 -16.43
C ASN A 463 -7.78 11.60 -15.78
N ILE A 464 -7.39 10.62 -14.98
CA ILE A 464 -8.23 9.86 -14.07
C ILE A 464 -7.58 9.87 -12.69
N THR A 465 -8.28 9.38 -11.67
CA THR A 465 -7.63 9.17 -10.37
C THR A 465 -6.61 8.03 -10.43
N ALA A 466 -5.56 8.11 -9.62
CA ALA A 466 -4.53 7.07 -9.53
C ALA A 466 -5.15 5.72 -9.14
N LYS A 467 -6.15 5.69 -8.26
CA LYS A 467 -6.90 4.45 -7.97
C LYS A 467 -7.59 3.86 -9.19
N GLU A 468 -8.27 4.67 -9.99
CA GLU A 468 -8.92 4.19 -11.23
C GLU A 468 -7.88 3.64 -12.22
N PHE A 469 -6.73 4.30 -12.35
CA PHE A 469 -5.63 3.83 -13.20
C PHE A 469 -5.10 2.47 -12.74
N TRP A 470 -4.73 2.33 -11.46
CA TRP A 470 -4.15 1.10 -10.95
C TRP A 470 -5.15 -0.05 -10.87
N GLU A 471 -6.41 0.20 -10.52
CA GLU A 471 -7.44 -0.84 -10.58
C GLU A 471 -7.68 -1.33 -12.02
N ALA A 472 -7.67 -0.43 -13.01
CA ALA A 472 -7.72 -0.84 -14.42
C ALA A 472 -6.49 -1.68 -14.81
N TYR A 473 -5.29 -1.26 -14.40
CA TYR A 473 -4.06 -2.01 -14.63
C TYR A 473 -4.13 -3.42 -14.01
N PHE A 474 -4.56 -3.55 -12.76
CA PHE A 474 -4.69 -4.83 -12.08
C PHE A 474 -5.79 -5.73 -12.66
N ASN A 475 -6.89 -5.15 -13.13
CA ASN A 475 -7.94 -5.92 -13.80
C ASN A 475 -7.47 -6.48 -15.14
N ASN A 476 -6.63 -5.74 -15.86
CA ASN A 476 -6.02 -6.18 -17.11
C ASN A 476 -4.86 -7.18 -16.87
N ASN A 477 -4.20 -7.08 -15.72
CA ASN A 477 -3.05 -7.92 -15.34
C ASN A 477 -3.27 -8.59 -13.97
N PRO A 478 -4.25 -9.52 -13.83
CA PRO A 478 -4.63 -10.07 -12.54
C PRO A 478 -3.52 -10.88 -11.87
N SER A 479 -2.56 -11.43 -12.63
CA SER A 479 -1.44 -12.22 -12.10
C SER A 479 -0.39 -11.40 -11.35
N VAL A 480 -0.31 -10.09 -11.59
CA VAL A 480 0.67 -9.20 -10.95
C VAL A 480 0.04 -8.33 -9.86
N ARG A 481 -1.26 -8.49 -9.58
CA ARG A 481 -1.95 -7.70 -8.56
C ARG A 481 -1.39 -8.05 -7.17
N PRO A 482 -0.90 -7.06 -6.40
CA PRO A 482 -0.46 -7.30 -5.02
C PRO A 482 -1.63 -7.76 -4.14
N SER A 483 -1.35 -8.69 -3.23
CA SER A 483 -2.33 -9.20 -2.27
C SER A 483 -2.77 -8.17 -1.22
N LYS A 484 -1.96 -7.14 -0.98
CA LYS A 484 -2.17 -6.12 0.07
C LYS A 484 -1.95 -4.72 -0.53
N VAL A 485 -3.04 -4.05 -0.87
CA VAL A 485 -3.03 -2.68 -1.40
C VAL A 485 -3.83 -1.77 -0.47
N VAL A 486 -3.25 -0.63 -0.11
CA VAL A 486 -3.90 0.45 0.64
C VAL A 486 -3.93 1.69 -0.26
N TYR A 487 -5.13 2.14 -0.59
CA TYR A 487 -5.32 3.43 -1.23
C TYR A 487 -5.36 4.53 -0.16
N TYR A 488 -4.46 5.51 -0.25
CA TYR A 488 -4.34 6.56 0.77
C TYR A 488 -4.74 7.95 0.23
N LYS A 489 -5.16 8.83 1.14
CA LYS A 489 -5.54 10.20 0.83
C LYS A 489 -4.55 11.19 1.44
N GLY A 490 -4.38 12.34 0.77
CA GLY A 490 -3.41 13.37 1.12
C GLY A 490 -2.09 13.20 0.38
N SER A 491 -1.21 14.19 0.51
CA SER A 491 0.03 14.32 -0.26
C SER A 491 1.30 13.90 0.50
N SER A 492 1.17 13.35 1.71
CA SER A 492 2.32 12.92 2.52
C SER A 492 2.29 11.39 2.68
N PRO A 493 3.20 10.68 1.98
CA PRO A 493 3.33 9.22 2.09
C PRO A 493 3.64 8.76 3.52
N THR A 494 4.52 9.47 4.22
CA THR A 494 4.83 9.20 5.63
C THR A 494 3.60 9.36 6.53
N ALA A 495 2.79 10.41 6.33
CA ALA A 495 1.55 10.57 7.08
C ALA A 495 0.53 9.46 6.77
N ALA A 496 0.49 8.97 5.52
CA ALA A 496 -0.36 7.86 5.12
C ALA A 496 0.02 6.55 5.84
N LEU A 497 1.32 6.23 5.91
CA LEU A 497 1.84 5.09 6.68
C LEU A 497 1.40 5.17 8.15
N TRP A 498 1.63 6.31 8.79
CA TRP A 498 1.26 6.51 10.20
C TRP A 498 -0.24 6.47 10.43
N LYS A 499 -1.03 7.02 9.50
CA LYS A 499 -2.49 6.97 9.56
C LYS A 499 -2.96 5.52 9.51
N TRP A 500 -2.49 4.74 8.55
CA TRP A 500 -2.84 3.32 8.43
C TRP A 500 -2.46 2.53 9.69
N LYS A 501 -1.26 2.74 10.23
CA LYS A 501 -0.84 2.11 11.50
C LYS A 501 -1.78 2.45 12.65
N ARG A 502 -2.10 3.74 12.84
CA ARG A 502 -3.02 4.20 13.90
C ARG A 502 -4.42 3.62 13.77
N GLU A 503 -4.98 3.61 12.55
CA GLU A 503 -6.31 3.07 12.27
C GLU A 503 -6.41 1.57 12.55
N ASN A 504 -5.28 0.85 12.45
CA ASN A 504 -5.18 -0.58 12.73
C ASN A 504 -4.58 -0.88 14.12
N GLY A 505 -4.46 0.11 15.02
CA GLY A 505 -3.97 -0.11 16.38
C GLY A 505 -2.50 -0.57 16.49
N LEU A 506 -1.71 -0.35 15.44
CA LEU A 506 -0.32 -0.78 15.35
C LEU A 506 0.59 0.23 16.08
N ASN A 507 1.07 -0.19 17.24
CA ASN A 507 1.92 0.62 18.12
C ASN A 507 3.37 0.15 18.08
N LYS A 508 4.31 1.08 18.25
CA LYS A 508 5.73 0.77 18.43
C LYS A 508 5.91 -0.13 19.67
N LYS A 509 6.65 -1.23 19.52
CA LYS A 509 6.92 -2.22 20.57
C LYS A 509 8.36 -2.70 20.59
N ALA A 510 9.17 -2.35 19.59
CA ALA A 510 10.57 -2.73 19.55
C ALA A 510 11.33 -2.05 20.71
N ASN A 511 12.06 -2.85 21.48
CA ASN A 511 12.85 -2.36 22.61
C ASN A 511 14.29 -2.00 22.22
N ASP A 512 14.73 -2.39 21.02
CA ASP A 512 16.09 -2.18 20.52
C ASP A 512 16.07 -1.90 19.01
N LYS A 513 17.19 -1.38 18.49
CA LYS A 513 17.32 -0.96 17.08
C LYS A 513 17.36 -2.13 16.10
N GLN A 514 17.61 -3.35 16.58
CA GLN A 514 17.76 -4.56 15.78
C GLN A 514 16.58 -5.54 15.94
N ILE A 515 15.52 -5.14 16.65
CA ILE A 515 14.31 -5.94 16.87
C ILE A 515 14.63 -7.33 17.49
N GLY A 516 15.69 -7.45 18.28
CA GLY A 516 16.13 -8.72 18.89
C GLY A 516 17.02 -9.61 18.00
N PHE A 517 17.49 -9.10 16.85
CA PHE A 517 18.36 -9.82 15.91
C PHE A 517 19.72 -9.11 15.70
N PRO A 518 20.52 -8.89 16.75
CA PRO A 518 21.81 -8.21 16.62
C PRO A 518 22.80 -8.93 15.69
N GLU A 519 22.70 -10.26 15.57
CA GLU A 519 23.55 -11.05 14.68
C GLU A 519 23.31 -10.82 13.18
N ARG A 520 22.17 -10.19 12.85
CA ARG A 520 21.77 -9.81 11.48
C ARG A 520 22.13 -8.36 11.12
N SER A 521 22.37 -7.54 12.14
CA SER A 521 22.91 -6.18 11.97
C SER A 521 24.41 -6.27 11.71
N ILE A 522 24.81 -6.03 10.46
CA ILE A 522 26.20 -6.15 10.01
C ILE A 522 26.73 -4.81 9.51
N ASN A 523 28.06 -4.68 9.51
CA ASN A 523 28.71 -3.56 8.85
C ASN A 523 28.74 -3.79 7.33
N ARG A 524 28.94 -2.70 6.58
CA ARG A 524 28.95 -2.73 5.11
C ARG A 524 30.18 -3.47 4.54
N ASP A 525 31.27 -3.53 5.29
CA ASP A 525 32.50 -4.26 4.96
C ASP A 525 32.47 -5.73 5.40
N ASP A 526 31.37 -6.20 6.00
CA ASP A 526 31.24 -7.59 6.43
C ASP A 526 31.22 -8.54 5.21
N PRO A 527 31.91 -9.71 5.27
CA PRO A 527 31.92 -10.68 4.18
C PRO A 527 30.54 -11.10 3.66
N ARG A 528 29.51 -11.02 4.50
CA ARG A 528 28.12 -11.32 4.13
C ARG A 528 27.48 -10.21 3.27
N ALA A 529 27.86 -8.95 3.47
CA ALA A 529 27.42 -7.82 2.65
C ALA A 529 28.15 -7.79 1.30
N THR A 530 29.43 -8.20 1.29
CA THR A 530 30.24 -8.28 0.06
C THR A 530 30.08 -9.62 -0.67
N ALA A 531 29.14 -10.47 -0.24
CA ALA A 531 28.90 -11.76 -0.87
C ALA A 531 28.45 -11.55 -2.33
N GLY A 532 29.22 -12.09 -3.28
CA GLY A 532 28.95 -11.94 -4.72
C GLY A 532 29.83 -10.92 -5.45
N VAL A 533 30.63 -10.12 -4.73
CA VAL A 533 31.48 -9.07 -5.34
C VAL A 533 32.41 -9.62 -6.43
N GLY A 534 33.03 -10.78 -6.20
CA GLY A 534 33.93 -11.41 -7.17
C GLY A 534 33.20 -11.85 -8.45
N ARG A 535 31.99 -12.41 -8.32
CA ARG A 535 31.16 -12.81 -9.46
C ARG A 535 30.71 -11.60 -10.27
N PHE A 536 30.27 -10.54 -9.59
CA PHE A 536 29.90 -9.30 -10.25
C PHE A 536 31.09 -8.67 -10.98
N LYS A 537 32.25 -8.60 -10.32
CA LYS A 537 33.47 -8.06 -10.91
C LYS A 537 33.83 -8.79 -12.20
N GLU A 538 33.87 -10.12 -12.17
CA GLU A 538 34.17 -10.94 -13.35
C GLU A 538 33.18 -10.69 -14.50
N LEU A 539 31.88 -10.63 -14.19
CA LEU A 539 30.85 -10.32 -15.18
C LEU A 539 31.03 -8.91 -15.77
N ALA A 540 31.25 -7.90 -14.92
CA ALA A 540 31.42 -6.52 -15.35
C ALA A 540 32.68 -6.36 -16.22
N GLU A 541 33.80 -6.97 -15.84
CA GLU A 541 35.04 -6.97 -16.64
C GLU A 541 34.82 -7.61 -18.02
N ASN A 542 34.07 -8.72 -18.10
CA ASN A 542 33.72 -9.35 -19.36
C ASN A 542 32.83 -8.44 -20.25
N VAL A 543 31.80 -7.82 -19.66
CA VAL A 543 30.92 -6.87 -20.38
C VAL A 543 31.71 -5.68 -20.92
N ILE A 544 32.62 -5.11 -20.12
CA ILE A 544 33.48 -4.01 -20.54
C ILE A 544 34.37 -4.42 -21.70
N ASN A 545 35.06 -5.56 -21.59
CA ASN A 545 35.92 -6.04 -22.66
C ASN A 545 35.13 -6.23 -23.97
N ASN A 546 33.98 -6.89 -23.91
CA ASN A 546 33.13 -7.11 -25.08
C ASN A 546 32.63 -5.79 -25.70
N TYR A 547 32.26 -4.80 -24.88
CA TYR A 547 31.80 -3.50 -25.35
C TYR A 547 32.89 -2.79 -26.17
N PHE A 548 34.11 -2.69 -25.64
CA PHE A 548 35.22 -2.03 -26.32
C PHE A 548 35.77 -2.84 -27.50
N ASP A 549 35.79 -4.17 -27.43
CA ASP A 549 36.17 -5.02 -28.58
C ASP A 549 35.24 -4.79 -29.79
N ASN A 550 33.94 -4.59 -29.55
CA ASN A 550 32.98 -4.30 -30.61
C ASN A 550 33.13 -2.89 -31.21
N LEU A 551 33.57 -1.90 -30.41
CA LEU A 551 33.87 -0.56 -30.90
C LEU A 551 35.15 -0.54 -31.74
N GLU A 552 36.16 -1.32 -31.35
CA GLU A 552 37.44 -1.42 -32.06
C GLU A 552 37.33 -2.28 -33.35
N GLY A 553 36.46 -3.30 -33.35
CA GLY A 553 36.22 -4.20 -34.49
C GLY A 553 35.22 -3.67 -35.53
N GLY A 554 34.57 -2.54 -35.27
CA GLY A 554 33.61 -1.87 -36.15
C GLY A 554 34.20 -0.79 -37.06
N VAL A 555 35.54 -0.67 -37.12
CA VAL A 555 36.29 0.28 -37.98
C VAL A 555 36.64 -0.33 -39.33
#